data_AF-A0A2S0RHE8-F1
#
_entry.id   AF-A0A2S0RHE8-F1
#
_cell.length_a   1.000
_cell.length_b   1.000
_cell.length_c   1.000
_cell.angle_alpha   90.00
_cell.angle_beta   90.00
_cell.angle_gamma   90.00
#
_symmetry.space_group_name_H-M   'P 1'
#
loop_
_entity.id
_entity.type
_entity.pdbx_description
1 polymer ?
#
loop_
_entity_poly.entity_id
_entity_poly.type
_entity_poly.pdbx_seq_one_letter_code
_entity_poly.pdbx_strand_id
1 'polypeptide(L)'
;MEAVLILIFIIGVYILKQYAFEKARQERQDYYRNDYLKSEAWQRKRYVAMKRDNWQCVYCGARATEVHHKRYAKNIGREPIHWLVSICKSCHENQHN
;
A
#
# COMPACT_ATOMS: atom_id res chain seq x y z
N MET A 1 -35.62 14.79 -25.93
CA MET A 1 -35.38 15.39 -24.59
C MET A 1 -35.17 14.32 -23.53
N GLU A 2 -36.01 13.29 -23.48
CA GLU A 2 -35.89 12.18 -22.49
C GLU A 2 -34.56 11.42 -22.56
N ALA A 3 -34.08 11.07 -23.75
CA ALA A 3 -32.79 10.39 -23.90
C ALA A 3 -31.60 11.21 -23.36
N VAL A 4 -31.65 12.54 -23.46
CA VAL A 4 -30.62 13.44 -22.94
C VAL A 4 -30.66 13.46 -21.41
N LEU A 5 -31.85 13.49 -20.81
CA LEU A 5 -32.00 13.42 -19.35
C LEU A 5 -31.52 12.08 -18.79
N ILE A 6 -31.81 10.97 -19.47
CA ILE A 6 -31.31 9.64 -19.11
C ILE A 6 -29.78 9.60 -19.19
N LEU A 7 -29.19 10.14 -20.25
CA LEU A 7 -27.74 10.20 -20.41
C LEU A 7 -27.09 11.04 -19.30
N ILE A 8 -27.63 12.22 -19.00
CA ILE A 8 -27.14 13.08 -17.91
C ILE A 8 -27.21 12.36 -16.57
N PHE A 9 -28.31 11.64 -16.29
CA PHE A 9 -28.45 10.87 -15.07
C PHE A 9 -27.40 9.75 -14.97
N ILE A 10 -27.18 8.98 -16.05
CA ILE A 10 -26.15 7.94 -16.09
C ILE A 10 -24.75 8.52 -15.85
N ILE A 11 -24.43 9.65 -16.49
CA ILE A 11 -23.16 10.36 -16.29
C ILE A 11 -23.05 10.85 -14.84
N GLY A 12 -24.12 11.40 -14.26
CA GLY A 12 -24.16 11.83 -12.88
C GLY A 12 -23.88 10.67 -11.91
N VAL A 13 -24.53 9.52 -12.11
CA VAL A 13 -24.28 8.31 -11.31
C VAL A 13 -22.84 7.82 -11.47
N TYR A 14 -22.29 7.85 -12.69
CA TYR A 14 -20.91 7.48 -12.94
C TYR A 14 -19.92 8.40 -12.21
N ILE A 15 -20.11 9.72 -12.30
CA ILE A 15 -19.27 10.73 -11.62
C ILE A 15 -19.35 10.55 -10.10
N LEU A 16 -20.56 10.36 -9.54
CA LEU A 16 -20.73 10.11 -8.10
C LEU A 16 -20.01 8.84 -7.65
N LYS A 17 -20.06 7.77 -8.44
CA LYS A 17 -19.32 6.53 -8.16
C LYS A 17 -17.80 6.74 -8.22
N GLN A 18 -17.30 7.49 -9.21
CA GLN A 18 -15.88 7.82 -9.31
C GLN A 18 -15.42 8.65 -8.11
N TYR A 19 -16.17 9.69 -7.75
CA TYR A 19 -15.88 10.52 -6.58
C TYR A 19 -15.85 9.70 -5.27
N ALA A 20 -16.85 8.85 -5.05
CA ALA A 20 -16.89 7.98 -3.87
C ALA A 20 -15.71 7.00 -3.83
N PHE A 21 -15.33 6.43 -4.98
CA PHE A 21 -14.17 5.54 -5.10
C PHE A 21 -12.85 6.26 -4.79
N GLU A 22 -12.65 7.46 -5.36
CA GLU A 22 -11.46 8.27 -5.10
C GLU A 22 -11.34 8.68 -3.65
N LYS A 23 -12.44 9.13 -3.03
CA LYS A 23 -12.48 9.49 -1.61
C LYS A 23 -12.10 8.30 -0.72
N ALA A 24 -12.70 7.12 -0.96
CA ALA A 24 -12.36 5.91 -0.22
C ALA A 24 -10.89 5.48 -0.42
N ARG A 25 -10.34 5.66 -1.63
CA ARG A 25 -8.92 5.41 -1.92
C ARG A 25 -8.02 6.37 -1.14
N GLN A 26 -8.35 7.66 -1.09
CA GLN A 26 -7.60 8.68 -0.36
C GLN A 26 -7.60 8.40 1.14
N GLU A 27 -8.77 8.16 1.74
CA GLU A 27 -8.90 7.81 3.15
C GLU A 27 -8.09 6.55 3.50
N ARG A 28 -8.13 5.53 2.63
CA ARG A 28 -7.32 4.32 2.80
C ARG A 28 -5.83 4.60 2.75
N GLN A 29 -5.38 5.46 1.82
CA GLN A 29 -3.97 5.84 1.70
C GLN A 29 -3.51 6.67 2.90
N ASP A 30 -4.35 7.58 3.37
CA ASP A 30 -4.12 8.41 4.55
C ASP A 30 -3.94 7.52 5.78
N TYR A 31 -4.91 6.66 6.07
CA TYR A 31 -4.82 5.70 7.17
C TYR A 31 -3.57 4.82 7.08
N TYR A 32 -3.27 4.30 5.89
CA TYR A 32 -2.08 3.47 5.69
C TYR A 32 -0.80 4.22 6.08
N ARG A 33 -0.61 5.44 5.55
CA ARG A 33 0.61 6.22 5.71
C ARG A 33 0.73 6.84 7.10
N ASN A 34 -0.38 7.38 7.60
CA ASN A 34 -0.37 8.24 8.78
C ASN A 34 -0.63 7.49 10.08
N ASP A 35 -1.36 6.36 10.03
CA ASP A 35 -1.68 5.56 11.21
C ASP A 35 -0.98 4.19 11.17
N TYR A 36 -1.26 3.37 10.14
CA TYR A 36 -0.84 1.97 10.13
C TYR A 36 0.68 1.82 10.16
N LEU A 37 1.42 2.52 9.29
CA LEU A 37 2.89 2.47 9.26
C LEU A 37 3.56 3.03 10.52
N LYS A 38 2.83 3.75 11.38
CA LYS A 38 3.33 4.23 12.67
C LYS A 38 2.92 3.34 13.85
N SER A 39 2.02 2.38 13.61
CA SER A 39 1.46 1.52 14.65
C SER A 39 2.45 0.45 15.16
N GLU A 40 2.27 0.03 16.41
CA GLU A 40 2.94 -1.12 17.02
C GLU A 40 2.76 -2.43 16.22
N ALA A 41 1.62 -2.59 15.56
CA ALA A 41 1.36 -3.75 14.71
C ALA A 41 2.32 -3.79 13.51
N TRP A 42 2.52 -2.65 12.84
CA TRP A 42 3.49 -2.55 11.75
C TRP A 42 4.92 -2.69 12.25
N GLN A 43 5.30 -2.05 13.36
CA GLN A 43 6.67 -2.15 13.89
C GLN A 43 7.04 -3.60 14.22
N ARG A 44 6.12 -4.38 14.80
CA ARG A 44 6.32 -5.82 15.02
C ARG A 44 6.49 -6.60 13.71
N LYS A 45 5.64 -6.37 12.70
CA LYS A 45 5.79 -7.01 11.38
C LYS A 45 7.12 -6.65 10.72
N ARG A 46 7.50 -5.37 10.77
CA ARG A 46 8.77 -4.85 10.26
C ARG A 46 9.94 -5.57 10.91
N TYR A 47 9.93 -5.71 12.23
CA TYR A 47 10.96 -6.46 12.96
C TYR A 47 11.03 -7.93 12.53
N VAL A 48 9.88 -8.61 12.41
CA VAL A 48 9.84 -10.03 12.01
C VAL A 48 10.44 -10.23 10.62
N ALA A 49 10.11 -9.37 9.65
CA ALA A 49 10.71 -9.41 8.31
C ALA A 49 12.22 -9.16 8.36
N MET A 50 12.66 -8.11 9.06
CA MET A 50 14.08 -7.79 9.27
C MET A 50 14.87 -8.91 9.90
N LYS A 51 14.31 -9.55 10.92
CA LYS A 51 14.95 -10.68 11.61
C LYS A 51 15.06 -11.91 10.72
N ARG A 52 13.98 -12.24 9.98
CA ARG A 52 13.98 -13.36 9.01
C ARG A 52 15.09 -13.20 7.98
N ASP A 53 15.28 -11.98 7.49
CA ASP A 53 16.26 -11.67 6.42
C ASP A 53 17.65 -11.33 6.99
N ASN A 54 17.90 -11.62 8.27
CA ASN A 54 19.17 -11.36 8.96
C ASN A 54 19.68 -9.91 8.80
N TRP A 55 18.77 -8.93 8.75
CA TRP A 55 19.08 -7.51 8.51
C TRP A 55 19.90 -7.25 7.23
N GLN A 56 19.82 -8.15 6.25
CA GLN A 56 20.47 -8.03 4.95
C GLN A 56 19.43 -7.81 3.85
N CYS A 57 19.82 -7.04 2.85
CA CYS A 57 19.02 -6.78 1.68
C CYS A 57 18.90 -8.06 0.87
N VAL A 58 17.67 -8.52 0.64
CA VAL A 58 17.44 -9.77 -0.11
C VAL A 58 17.89 -9.72 -1.56
N TYR A 59 18.14 -8.53 -2.12
CA TYR A 59 18.54 -8.36 -3.51
C TYR A 59 20.05 -8.20 -3.71
N CYS A 60 20.75 -7.54 -2.78
CA CYS A 60 22.17 -7.20 -2.96
C CYS A 60 23.08 -7.57 -1.78
N GLY A 61 22.52 -8.11 -0.68
CA GLY A 61 23.29 -8.50 0.51
C GLY A 61 23.75 -7.35 1.41
N ALA A 62 23.63 -6.09 0.98
CA ALA A 62 23.95 -4.93 1.82
C ALA A 62 23.05 -4.86 3.07
N ARG A 63 23.41 -4.05 4.08
CA ARG A 63 22.56 -3.86 5.26
C ARG A 63 21.17 -3.35 4.88
N ALA A 64 20.12 -4.07 5.29
CA ALA A 64 18.75 -3.64 5.10
C ALA A 64 18.36 -2.57 6.14
N THR A 65 17.66 -1.55 5.67
CA THR A 65 17.16 -0.43 6.49
C THR A 65 15.65 -0.26 6.38
N GLU A 66 15.07 -0.81 5.31
CA GLU A 66 13.66 -0.66 4.95
C GLU A 66 13.00 -2.02 4.71
N VAL A 67 11.68 -2.06 4.85
CA VAL A 67 10.87 -3.21 4.45
C VAL A 67 10.05 -2.81 3.25
N HIS A 68 10.12 -3.60 2.19
CA HIS A 68 9.35 -3.43 0.98
C HIS A 68 8.19 -4.43 0.90
N HIS A 69 7.02 -3.92 0.51
CA HIS A 69 5.85 -4.73 0.20
C HIS A 69 5.92 -5.24 -1.24
N LYS A 70 6.08 -6.56 -1.41
CA LYS A 70 5.94 -7.21 -2.73
C LYS A 70 4.51 -7.19 -3.23
N ARG A 71 3.54 -7.12 -2.31
CA ARG A 71 2.09 -7.06 -2.56
C ARG A 71 1.43 -6.28 -1.44
N TYR A 72 0.38 -5.52 -1.78
CA TYR A 72 -0.45 -4.83 -0.81
C TYR A 72 -1.71 -5.64 -0.52
N ALA A 73 -1.96 -5.95 0.75
CA ALA A 73 -3.20 -6.61 1.15
C ALA A 73 -4.40 -5.66 0.98
N LYS A 74 -5.55 -6.20 0.55
CA LYS A 74 -6.82 -5.46 0.53
C LYS A 74 -7.16 -4.95 1.94
N ASN A 75 -7.04 -5.84 2.93
CA ASN A 75 -7.21 -5.54 4.34
C ASN A 75 -5.84 -5.19 4.96
N ILE A 76 -5.64 -3.90 5.26
CA ILE A 76 -4.40 -3.39 5.86
C ILE A 76 -4.14 -4.11 7.19
N GLY A 77 -2.88 -4.48 7.45
CA GLY A 77 -2.51 -5.19 8.67
C GLY A 77 -2.71 -6.71 8.61
N ARG A 78 -3.30 -7.25 7.53
CA ARG A 78 -3.46 -8.70 7.32
C ARG A 78 -2.51 -9.28 6.28
N GLU A 79 -1.55 -8.50 5.79
CA GLU A 79 -0.53 -9.00 4.85
C GLU A 79 0.33 -10.11 5.50
N PRO A 80 0.53 -11.23 4.80
CA PRO A 80 1.46 -12.27 5.23
C PRO A 80 2.91 -11.77 5.29
N ILE A 81 3.70 -12.26 6.25
CA ILE A 81 5.12 -11.88 6.40
C ILE A 81 5.94 -12.16 5.14
N HIS A 82 5.65 -13.23 4.40
CA HIS A 82 6.38 -13.54 3.16
C HIS A 82 6.09 -12.56 2.01
N TRP A 83 5.13 -11.63 2.15
CA TRP A 83 4.94 -10.51 1.22
C TRP A 83 5.83 -9.31 1.53
N LEU A 84 6.47 -9.31 2.70
CA LEU A 84 7.42 -8.29 3.13
C LEU A 84 8.84 -8.81 2.92
N VAL A 85 9.74 -7.94 2.45
CA VAL A 85 11.17 -8.24 2.32
C VAL A 85 12.00 -7.08 2.85
N SER A 86 13.09 -7.41 3.51
CA SER A 86 14.05 -6.42 4.00
C SER A 86 15.04 -6.05 2.92
N ILE A 87 15.16 -4.75 2.67
CA ILE A 87 16.02 -4.22 1.61
C ILE A 87 16.76 -2.97 2.06
N CYS A 88 17.86 -2.66 1.36
CA CYS A 88 18.53 -1.38 1.50
C CYS A 88 17.77 -0.29 0.74
N LYS A 89 18.03 0.97 1.10
CA LYS A 89 17.40 2.13 0.49
C LYS A 89 17.55 2.20 -1.04
N SER A 90 18.75 1.93 -1.57
CA SER A 90 18.99 1.99 -3.02
C SER A 90 18.18 0.92 -3.77
N CYS A 91 18.12 -0.30 -3.25
CA CYS A 91 17.26 -1.33 -3.82
C CYS A 91 15.78 -0.95 -3.71
N HIS A 92 15.35 -0.28 -2.63
CA HIS A 92 13.97 0.14 -2.46
C HIS A 92 13.56 1.19 -3.49
N GLU A 93 14.38 2.21 -3.69
CA GLU A 93 14.17 3.23 -4.72
C GLU A 93 14.09 2.61 -6.12
N ASN A 94 14.94 1.62 -6.41
CA ASN A 94 14.90 0.88 -7.68
C ASN A 94 13.63 0.05 -7.91
N GLN A 95 12.85 -0.27 -6.88
CA GLN A 95 11.55 -0.98 -7.03
C GLN A 95 10.37 -0.03 -7.27
N HIS A 96 10.55 1.29 -7.10
CA HIS A 96 9.51 2.29 -7.33
C HIS A 96 9.71 3.08 -8.64
N ASN A 97 10.77 2.75 -9.39
CA ASN A 97 11.02 3.20 -10.76
C ASN A 97 10.45 2.20 -11.76
#